data_AF-A0A1L8MPM2-F1
#
_entry.id   AF-A0A1L8MPM2-F1
#
_cell.length_a   1.000
_cell.length_b   1.000
_cell.length_c   1.000
_cell.angle_alpha   90.00
_cell.angle_beta   90.00
_cell.angle_gamma   90.00
#
_symmetry.space_group_name_H-M   'P 1'
#
loop_
_entity.id
_entity.type
_entity.pdbx_description
1 polymer ?
#
loop_
_entity_poly.entity_id
_entity_poly.type
_entity_poly.pdbx_seq_one_letter_code
_entity_poly.pdbx_strand_id
1 'polypeptide(L)'
;MDLQEMRNQINELDQQMVTLLEERMELVQAVADYKKEHGLAVLDRNREGQVLARVASHVQNPEYKEIILESFQALMDLSKAYQAKWMDSND
;
A
#
# COMPACT_ATOMS: atom_id res chain seq x y z
N MET A 1 -17.92 22.88 10.46
CA MET A 1 -16.52 22.86 10.01
C MET A 1 -16.42 23.73 8.78
N ASP A 2 -15.50 24.69 8.76
CA ASP A 2 -15.22 25.46 7.55
C ASP A 2 -14.21 24.74 6.64
N LEU A 3 -13.94 25.32 5.46
CA LEU A 3 -13.02 24.73 4.49
C LEU A 3 -11.57 24.64 5.01
N GLN A 4 -11.13 25.61 5.81
CA GLN A 4 -9.76 25.64 6.31
C GLN A 4 -9.59 24.59 7.41
N GLU A 5 -10.56 24.44 8.30
CA GLU A 5 -10.61 23.40 9.32
C GLU A 5 -10.59 22.00 8.68
N MET A 6 -11.41 21.76 7.64
CA MET A 6 -11.39 20.49 6.89
C MET A 6 -10.02 20.18 6.31
N ARG A 7 -9.36 21.17 5.70
CA ARG A 7 -8.03 21.00 5.10
C ARG A 7 -6.95 20.74 6.14
N ASN A 8 -7.02 21.38 7.30
CA ASN A 8 -6.07 21.14 8.37
C ASN A 8 -6.19 19.71 8.91
N GLN A 9 -7.40 19.20 9.09
CA GLN A 9 -7.61 17.81 9.49
C GLN A 9 -7.10 16.82 8.43
N ILE A 10 -7.29 17.13 7.14
CA ILE A 10 -6.71 16.30 6.05
C ILE A 10 -5.18 16.29 6.15
N ASN A 11 -4.53 17.44 6.34
CA ASN A 11 -3.07 17.49 6.46
C ASN A 11 -2.55 16.66 7.66
N GLU A 12 -3.27 16.66 8.78
CA GLU A 12 -2.92 15.85 9.95
C GLU A 12 -3.06 14.35 9.66
N LEU A 13 -4.08 13.95 8.89
CA LEU A 13 -4.26 12.57 8.43
C LEU A 13 -3.18 12.19 7.42
N ASP A 14 -2.84 13.08 6.49
CA ASP A 14 -1.79 12.86 5.49
C ASP A 14 -0.44 12.58 6.17
N GLN A 15 -0.11 13.32 7.23
CA GLN A 15 1.11 13.08 8.00
C GLN A 15 1.13 11.68 8.64
N GLN A 16 -0.01 11.21 9.15
CA GLN A 16 -0.13 9.86 9.71
C GLN A 16 -0.04 8.79 8.61
N MET A 17 -0.64 9.06 7.45
CA MET A 17 -0.55 8.16 6.29
C MET A 17 0.90 8.02 5.82
N VAL A 18 1.68 9.11 5.78
CA VAL A 18 3.10 9.04 5.44
C VAL A 18 3.84 8.08 6.36
N THR A 19 3.69 8.23 7.68
CA THR A 19 4.34 7.33 8.66
C THR A 19 3.94 5.87 8.46
N LEU A 20 2.64 5.59 8.28
CA LEU A 20 2.15 4.22 8.05
C LEU A 20 2.64 3.64 6.71
N LEU A 21 2.78 4.49 5.69
CA LEU A 21 3.30 4.08 4.38
C LEU A 21 4.79 3.78 4.44
N GLU A 22 5.59 4.56 5.19
CA GLU A 22 7.01 4.28 5.41
C GLU A 22 7.21 2.94 6.12
N GLU A 23 6.52 2.68 7.23
CA GLU A 23 6.54 1.38 7.92
C GLU A 23 6.15 0.22 6.98
N ARG A 24 5.13 0.43 6.15
CA ARG A 24 4.72 -0.54 5.15
C ARG A 24 5.82 -0.78 4.10
N MET A 25 6.55 0.26 3.69
CA MET A 25 7.61 0.15 2.69
C MET A 25 8.85 -0.59 3.22
N GLU A 26 9.19 -0.42 4.49
CA GLU A 26 10.23 -1.24 5.15
C GLU A 26 9.90 -2.73 5.07
N LEU A 27 8.65 -3.10 5.37
CA LEU A 27 8.17 -4.48 5.23
C LEU A 27 8.15 -4.96 3.77
N VAL A 28 7.81 -4.09 2.82
CA VAL A 28 7.86 -4.41 1.39
C VAL A 28 9.29 -4.71 0.94
N GLN A 29 10.28 -3.96 1.43
CA GLN A 29 11.69 -4.22 1.16
C GLN A 29 12.13 -5.57 1.73
N ALA A 30 11.78 -5.87 2.99
CA ALA A 30 12.06 -7.18 3.59
C ALA A 30 11.41 -8.34 2.82
N VAL A 31 10.19 -8.15 2.29
CA VAL A 31 9.55 -9.12 1.39
C VAL A 31 10.31 -9.26 0.06
N ALA A 32 10.84 -8.17 -0.49
CA ALA A 32 11.68 -8.20 -1.69
C ALA A 32 12.94 -9.04 -1.46
N ASP A 33 13.64 -8.81 -0.36
CA ASP A 33 14.85 -9.54 0.02
C ASP A 33 14.55 -11.03 0.19
N TYR A 34 13.49 -11.37 0.92
CA TYR A 34 13.05 -12.75 1.09
C TYR A 34 12.75 -13.42 -0.24
N LYS A 35 11.99 -12.76 -1.12
CA LYS A 35 11.66 -13.30 -2.45
C LYS A 35 12.90 -13.49 -3.31
N LYS A 36 13.85 -12.56 -3.26
CA LYS A 36 15.13 -12.67 -3.97
C LYS A 36 15.91 -13.90 -3.51
N GLU A 37 16.10 -14.05 -2.20
CA GLU A 37 16.81 -15.19 -1.61
C GLU A 37 16.19 -16.54 -1.98
N HIS A 38 14.86 -16.59 -2.12
CA HIS A 38 14.11 -17.81 -2.40
C HIS A 38 13.73 -18.00 -3.88
N GLY A 39 14.16 -17.11 -4.78
CA GLY A 39 13.82 -17.17 -6.21
C GLY A 39 12.32 -17.01 -6.52
N LEU A 40 11.57 -16.29 -5.68
CA LEU A 40 10.14 -16.07 -5.83
C LEU A 40 9.83 -14.82 -6.67
N ALA A 41 8.72 -14.86 -7.42
CA ALA A 41 8.29 -13.73 -8.23
C ALA A 41 7.70 -12.58 -7.39
N VAL A 42 7.89 -11.34 -7.87
CA VAL A 42 7.28 -10.14 -7.27
C VAL A 42 5.75 -10.20 -7.35
N LEU A 43 5.21 -10.59 -8.50
CA LEU A 43 3.77 -10.67 -8.74
C LEU A 43 3.16 -11.89 -8.03
N ASP A 44 2.22 -11.63 -7.11
CA ASP A 44 1.39 -12.67 -6.47
C ASP A 44 -0.08 -12.22 -6.46
N ARG A 45 -0.81 -12.66 -7.48
CA ARG A 45 -2.23 -12.30 -7.66
C ARG A 45 -3.13 -12.80 -6.53
N ASN A 46 -2.79 -13.96 -5.94
CA ASN A 46 -3.58 -14.50 -4.84
C ASN A 46 -3.41 -13.60 -3.61
N ARG A 47 -2.17 -13.23 -3.29
CA ARG A 47 -1.88 -12.31 -2.19
C ARG A 47 -2.57 -10.95 -2.38
N GLU A 48 -2.55 -10.39 -3.59
CA GLU A 48 -3.23 -9.12 -3.91
C GLU A 48 -4.74 -9.20 -3.69
N GLY A 49 -5.38 -10.27 -4.18
CA GLY A 49 -6.81 -10.52 -3.94
C GLY A 49 -7.15 -10.58 -2.45
N GLN A 50 -6.30 -11.23 -1.63
CA GLN A 50 -6.47 -11.28 -0.18
C GLN A 50 -6.32 -9.90 0.49
N VAL A 51 -5.39 -9.04 0.02
CA VAL A 51 -5.27 -7.65 0.52
C VAL A 51 -6.57 -6.91 0.25
N LEU A 52 -7.05 -6.90 -0.98
CA LEU A 52 -8.26 -6.15 -1.37
C LEU A 52 -9.50 -6.65 -0.64
N ALA A 53 -9.66 -7.97 -0.50
CA ALA A 53 -10.77 -8.54 0.26
C ALA A 53 -10.74 -8.09 1.74
N ARG A 54 -9.56 -8.07 2.37
CA ARG A 54 -9.40 -7.60 3.74
C ARG A 54 -9.70 -6.10 3.85
N VAL A 55 -9.17 -5.28 2.94
CA VAL A 55 -9.44 -3.83 2.89
C VAL A 55 -10.94 -3.58 2.73
N ALA A 56 -11.60 -4.25 1.79
CA ALA A 56 -13.04 -4.17 1.57
C ALA A 56 -13.84 -4.49 2.85
N SER A 57 -13.38 -5.44 3.66
CA SER A 57 -14.05 -5.82 4.91
C SER A 57 -13.94 -4.77 6.02
N HIS A 58 -12.96 -3.87 5.95
CA HIS A 58 -12.79 -2.79 6.94
C HIS A 58 -13.55 -1.51 6.57
N VAL A 59 -13.95 -1.34 5.31
CA VAL A 59 -14.73 -0.18 4.88
C VAL A 59 -16.15 -0.25 5.44
N GLN A 60 -16.51 0.71 6.30
CA GLN A 60 -17.82 0.77 6.94
C GLN A 60 -18.86 1.52 6.08
N ASN A 61 -18.45 2.60 5.42
CA ASN A 61 -19.34 3.34 4.53
C ASN A 61 -19.22 2.79 3.09
N PRO A 62 -20.29 2.19 2.53
CA PRO A 62 -20.27 1.63 1.17
C PRO A 62 -19.87 2.64 0.09
N GLU A 63 -20.19 3.94 0.26
CA GLU A 63 -19.85 4.99 -0.70
C GLU A 63 -18.32 5.19 -0.85
N TYR A 64 -17.54 4.84 0.18
CA TYR A 64 -16.09 4.98 0.15
C TYR A 64 -15.39 3.71 -0.34
N LYS A 65 -16.11 2.62 -0.56
CA LYS A 65 -15.51 1.31 -0.84
C LYS A 65 -14.70 1.30 -2.13
N GLU A 66 -15.25 1.84 -3.21
CA GLU A 66 -14.60 1.85 -4.52
C GLU A 66 -13.30 2.66 -4.47
N ILE A 67 -13.35 3.92 -4.02
CA ILE A 67 -12.18 4.79 -3.95
C ILE A 67 -11.08 4.26 -3.02
N ILE A 68 -11.46 3.62 -1.90
CA ILE A 68 -10.49 2.99 -0.99
C ILE A 68 -9.83 1.78 -1.69
N LEU A 69 -10.60 0.93 -2.37
CA LEU A 69 -10.02 -0.23 -3.06
C LEU A 69 -9.07 0.17 -4.19
N GLU A 70 -9.42 1.19 -4.97
CA GLU A 70 -8.54 1.74 -6.01
C GLU A 70 -7.23 2.28 -5.42
N SER A 71 -7.31 2.98 -4.29
CA SER A 71 -6.14 3.51 -3.59
C SER A 71 -5.19 2.38 -3.15
N PHE A 72 -5.74 1.29 -2.62
CA PHE A 72 -4.94 0.13 -2.20
C PHE A 72 -4.38 -0.65 -3.40
N GLN A 73 -5.09 -0.72 -4.52
CA GLN A 73 -4.57 -1.31 -5.75
C GLN A 73 -3.34 -0.52 -6.24
N ALA A 74 -3.47 0.81 -6.35
CA ALA A 74 -2.37 1.68 -6.75
C ALA A 74 -1.16 1.54 -5.81
N LEU A 75 -1.39 1.48 -4.49
CA LEU A 75 -0.34 1.27 -3.50
C LEU A 75 0.38 -0.08 -3.71
N MET A 76 -0.35 -1.17 -3.99
CA MET A 76 0.26 -2.47 -4.28
C MET A 76 1.06 -2.46 -5.59
N ASP A 77 0.58 -1.78 -6.62
CA ASP A 77 1.28 -1.67 -7.89
C ASP A 77 2.60 -0.90 -7.75
N LEU A 78 2.59 0.21 -7.01
CA LEU A 78 3.81 0.95 -6.66
C LEU A 78 4.77 0.09 -5.82
N SER A 79 4.24 -0.70 -4.88
CA SER A 79 5.06 -1.61 -4.05
C SER A 79 5.75 -2.68 -4.88
N LYS A 80 5.08 -3.23 -5.90
CA LYS A 80 5.66 -4.22 -6.82
C LYS A 80 6.74 -3.58 -7.70
N ALA A 81 6.48 -2.38 -8.22
CA ALA A 81 7.46 -1.64 -8.99
C ALA A 81 8.73 -1.33 -8.17
N TYR A 82 8.56 -0.98 -6.90
CA TYR A 82 9.68 -0.80 -5.97
C TYR A 82 10.44 -2.11 -5.71
N GLN A 83 9.74 -3.22 -5.40
CA GLN A 83 10.36 -4.55 -5.24
C GLN A 83 11.20 -4.95 -6.46
N ALA A 84 10.65 -4.81 -7.66
CA ALA A 84 11.35 -5.15 -8.90
C ALA A 84 12.66 -4.35 -9.03
N LYS A 85 12.59 -3.02 -8.87
CA LYS A 85 13.78 -2.16 -8.91
C LYS A 85 14.81 -2.52 -7.85
N TRP A 86 14.37 -2.84 -6.62
CA TRP A 86 15.24 -3.22 -5.52
C TRP A 86 15.98 -4.53 -5.79
N MET A 87 15.26 -5.53 -6.33
CA MET A 87 15.83 -6.83 -6.68
C MET A 87 16.88 -6.70 -7.79
N ASP A 88 16.61 -5.87 -8.80
CA ASP A 88 17.50 -5.61 -9.95
C ASP A 88 18.74 -4.76 -9.59
N SER A 89 18.63 -3.83 -8.63
CA SER A 89 19.72 -2.89 -8.30
C SER A 89 20.77 -3.47 -7.33
N ASN A 90 20.45 -4.60 -6.70
CA ASN A 90 21.32 -5.30 -5.74
C ASN A 90 21.95 -6.57 -6.36
N ASP A 91 22.16 -6.57 -7.67
CA ASP A 91 22.90 -7.60 -8.43
C ASP A 91 24.34 -7.16 -8.76
#